data_AF-A0A116NCJ3-F1
#
_entry.id   AF-A0A116NCJ3-F1
#
_cell.length_a   1.000
_cell.length_b   1.000
_cell.length_c   1.000
_cell.angle_alpha   90.00
_cell.angle_beta   90.00
_cell.angle_gamma   90.00
#
_symmetry.space_group_name_H-M   'P 1'
#
loop_
_entity.id
_entity.type
_entity.pdbx_description
1 polymer ?
#
loop_
_entity_poly.entity_id
_entity_poly.type
_entity_poly.pdbx_seq_one_letter_code
_entity_poly.pdbx_strand_id
1 'polypeptide(L)'
;MLKRLLRHPFYEKAMTYIAVVYVFLIVLELMDASIANSSGYRVLDWLLWFIFVCDYFAQLYYADNILEYVQGHILELIAIIPFDSFFSFLRLGRLARLFRLVKVTRIFALSNRFWDTINKLLHTNSLSKVLMLNISAVLVASVLLSVIEGKSFFDALWWSIVTMTTVGYGDIVPQDTISKIIAILLMLVGICTFGMVTSTITRFFSETERETKLDTLMAKIDEQNEILLRLEKKIESLEKLQGRD
;
A
#
# COMPACT_ATOMS: atom_id res chain seq x y z
N MET A 1 3.69 -17.28 22.67
CA MET A 1 4.18 -15.96 23.13
C MET A 1 4.80 -15.15 21.97
N LEU A 2 5.75 -15.69 21.20
CA LEU A 2 6.34 -15.01 20.03
C LEU A 2 5.34 -14.64 18.90
N LYS A 3 4.39 -15.53 18.55
CA LYS A 3 3.33 -15.25 17.55
C LYS A 3 2.46 -14.02 17.89
N ARG A 4 2.35 -13.66 19.18
CA ARG A 4 1.64 -12.47 19.67
C ARG A 4 2.51 -11.21 19.64
N LEU A 5 3.84 -11.37 19.73
CA LEU A 5 4.83 -10.28 19.65
C LEU A 5 5.05 -9.83 18.20
N LEU A 6 5.08 -10.77 17.25
CA LEU A 6 5.19 -10.50 15.81
C LEU A 6 3.95 -9.80 15.24
N ARG A 7 2.76 -10.08 15.79
CA ARG A 7 1.51 -9.38 15.45
C ARG A 7 1.27 -8.13 16.30
N HIS A 8 2.22 -7.73 17.14
CA HIS A 8 2.03 -6.54 17.97
C HIS A 8 2.17 -5.28 17.09
N PRO A 9 1.25 -4.31 17.19
CA PRO A 9 1.28 -3.10 16.35
C PRO A 9 2.56 -2.26 16.52
N PHE A 10 3.31 -2.48 17.60
CA PHE A 10 4.62 -1.87 17.79
C PHE A 10 5.70 -2.49 16.90
N TYR A 11 5.71 -3.82 16.77
CA TYR A 11 6.64 -4.54 15.91
C TYR A 11 6.45 -4.17 14.44
N GLU A 12 5.18 -4.09 13.99
CA GLU A 12 4.86 -3.71 12.62
C GLU A 12 5.31 -2.28 12.28
N LYS A 13 5.10 -1.33 13.19
CA LYS A 13 5.57 0.05 13.02
C LYS A 13 7.10 0.14 12.99
N ALA A 14 7.79 -0.61 13.86
CA ALA A 14 9.24 -0.65 13.89
C ALA A 14 9.83 -1.21 12.60
N MET A 15 9.31 -2.33 12.11
CA MET A 15 9.74 -2.94 10.84
C MET A 15 9.46 -2.02 9.64
N THR A 16 8.33 -1.32 9.63
CA THR A 16 8.03 -0.31 8.60
C THR A 16 9.04 0.83 8.61
N TYR A 17 9.40 1.34 9.78
CA TYR A 17 10.40 2.41 9.89
C TYR A 17 11.80 1.96 9.43
N ILE A 18 12.20 0.75 9.83
CA ILE A 18 13.46 0.13 9.39
C ILE A 18 13.50 -0.03 7.87
N ALA A 19 12.37 -0.42 7.25
CA ALA A 19 12.26 -0.55 5.80
C ALA A 19 12.34 0.80 5.07
N VAL A 20 11.71 1.86 5.58
CA VAL A 20 11.83 3.21 5.03
C VAL A 20 13.27 3.72 5.10
N VAL A 21 13.94 3.52 6.24
CA VAL A 21 15.37 3.87 6.42
C VAL A 21 16.25 3.07 5.45
N TYR A 22 15.96 1.79 5.26
CA TYR A 22 16.68 0.96 4.30
C TYR A 22 16.51 1.43 2.85
N VAL A 23 15.29 1.79 2.44
CA VAL A 23 15.02 2.35 1.11
C VAL A 23 15.79 3.66 0.91
N PHE A 24 15.81 4.53 1.92
CA PHE A 24 16.59 5.77 1.86
C PHE A 24 18.10 5.49 1.70
N LEU A 25 18.64 4.49 2.40
CA LEU A 25 20.02 4.06 2.23
C LEU A 25 20.32 3.51 0.83
N ILE A 26 19.38 2.81 0.19
CA ILE A 26 19.54 2.38 -1.22
C ILE A 26 19.57 3.59 -2.15
N VAL A 27 18.71 4.59 -1.93
CA VAL A 27 18.67 5.81 -2.76
C VAL A 27 20.00 6.57 -2.65
N LEU A 28 20.57 6.69 -1.44
CA LEU A 28 21.90 7.29 -1.25
C LEU A 28 23.01 6.49 -1.96
N GLU A 29 22.97 5.16 -1.91
CA GLU A 29 23.89 4.29 -2.67
C GLU A 29 23.76 4.51 -4.20
N LEU A 30 22.54 4.74 -4.68
CA LEU A 30 22.28 4.99 -6.11
C LEU A 30 22.80 6.35 -6.56
N MET A 31 22.72 7.37 -5.69
CA MET A 31 23.19 8.73 -5.98
C MET A 31 24.71 8.84 -5.96
N ASP A 32 25.39 8.13 -5.05
CA ASP A 32 26.84 8.13 -4.96
C ASP A 32 27.38 6.72 -4.69
N ALA A 33 27.90 6.11 -5.75
CA ALA A 33 28.49 4.78 -5.71
C ALA A 33 29.74 4.70 -4.80
N SER A 34 30.34 5.83 -4.42
CA SER A 34 31.46 5.85 -3.46
C SER A 34 31.01 5.52 -2.03
N ILE A 35 29.76 5.83 -1.67
CA ILE A 35 29.15 5.51 -0.37
C ILE A 35 29.07 3.99 -0.17
N ALA A 36 28.81 3.25 -1.24
CA ALA A 36 28.75 1.78 -1.23
C ALA A 36 30.08 1.13 -0.79
N ASN A 37 31.21 1.80 -1.05
CA ASN A 37 32.53 1.30 -0.68
C ASN A 37 32.94 1.66 0.76
N SER A 38 32.20 2.54 1.43
CA SER A 38 32.46 2.87 2.84
C SER A 38 32.26 1.62 3.72
N SER A 39 33.14 1.44 4.70
CA SER A 39 33.01 0.34 5.68
C SER A 39 31.71 0.46 6.50
N GLY A 40 31.31 1.69 6.85
CA GLY A 40 30.08 1.95 7.59
C GLY A 40 28.82 1.52 6.86
N TYR A 41 28.69 1.85 5.57
CA TYR A 41 27.52 1.46 4.76
C TYR A 41 27.39 -0.06 4.66
N ARG A 42 28.49 -0.77 4.42
CA ARG A 42 28.46 -2.24 4.29
C ARG A 42 28.02 -2.93 5.58
N VAL A 43 28.45 -2.43 6.74
CA VAL A 43 28.04 -2.97 8.03
C VAL A 43 26.54 -2.72 8.27
N LEU A 44 26.06 -1.49 7.97
CA LEU A 44 24.65 -1.15 8.08
C LEU A 44 23.77 -1.98 7.14
N ASP A 45 24.18 -2.15 5.89
CA ASP A 45 23.45 -2.95 4.89
C ASP A 45 23.32 -4.42 5.34
N TRP A 46 24.41 -5.01 5.85
CA TRP A 46 24.38 -6.37 6.42
C TRP A 46 23.49 -6.50 7.66
N LEU A 47 23.56 -5.53 8.58
CA LEU A 47 22.71 -5.53 9.78
C LEU A 47 21.24 -5.43 9.42
N LEU A 48 20.88 -4.51 8.52
CA LEU A 48 19.50 -4.32 8.09
C LEU A 48 19.00 -5.55 7.30
N TRP A 49 19.84 -6.10 6.42
CA TRP A 49 19.54 -7.35 5.73
C TRP A 49 19.28 -8.50 6.70
N PHE A 50 20.12 -8.66 7.73
CA PHE A 50 19.95 -9.71 8.73
C PHE A 50 18.64 -9.57 9.50
N ILE A 51 18.24 -8.34 9.84
CA ILE A 51 16.94 -8.07 10.48
C ILE A 51 15.78 -8.53 9.57
N PHE A 52 15.81 -8.21 8.27
CA PHE A 52 14.76 -8.64 7.33
C PHE A 52 14.73 -10.16 7.11
N VAL A 53 15.91 -10.80 7.05
CA VAL A 53 16.02 -12.26 6.97
C VAL A 53 15.37 -12.91 8.18
N CYS A 54 15.74 -12.47 9.39
CA CYS A 54 15.17 -12.99 10.63
C CYS A 54 13.66 -12.77 10.72
N ASP A 55 13.18 -11.60 10.32
CA ASP A 55 11.75 -11.29 10.27
C ASP A 55 10.98 -12.24 9.33
N TYR A 56 11.45 -12.38 8.09
CA TYR A 56 10.82 -13.27 7.11
C TYR A 56 10.80 -14.73 7.57
N PHE A 57 11.91 -15.25 8.11
CA PHE A 57 11.95 -16.61 8.63
C PHE A 57 11.07 -16.78 9.88
N ALA A 58 10.99 -15.77 10.75
CA ALA A 58 10.08 -15.80 11.89
C ALA A 58 8.62 -15.86 11.41
N GLN A 59 8.24 -15.04 10.43
CA GLN A 59 6.89 -15.07 9.87
C GLN A 59 6.59 -16.37 9.13
N LEU A 60 7.55 -16.90 8.36
CA LEU A 60 7.43 -18.19 7.67
C LEU A 60 7.23 -19.36 8.64
N TYR A 61 7.91 -19.34 9.79
CA TYR A 61 7.78 -20.38 10.83
C TYR A 61 6.42 -20.34 11.54
N TYR A 62 5.82 -19.16 11.69
CA TYR A 62 4.53 -18.99 12.36
C TYR A 62 3.32 -18.99 11.42
N ALA A 63 3.55 -18.97 10.11
CA ALA A 63 2.52 -19.12 9.09
C ALA A 63 1.89 -20.51 9.19
N ASP A 64 0.56 -20.56 9.15
CA ASP A 64 -0.18 -21.82 9.28
C ASP A 64 0.04 -22.71 8.04
N ASN A 65 0.31 -22.10 6.86
CA ASN A 65 0.70 -22.76 5.62
C ASN A 65 1.95 -22.10 5.00
N ILE A 66 3.07 -22.82 4.98
CA ILE A 66 4.37 -22.33 4.46
C ILE A 66 4.28 -21.97 2.98
N LEU A 67 3.71 -22.85 2.15
CA LEU A 67 3.61 -22.65 0.69
C LEU A 67 2.74 -21.45 0.32
N GLU A 68 1.60 -21.30 0.99
CA GLU A 68 0.67 -20.19 0.79
C GLU A 68 1.31 -18.86 1.20
N TYR A 69 2.05 -18.85 2.32
CA TYR A 69 2.78 -17.68 2.77
C TYR A 69 3.90 -17.28 1.80
N VAL A 70 4.69 -18.24 1.31
CA VAL A 70 5.76 -17.97 0.32
C VAL A 70 5.18 -17.43 -0.98
N GLN A 71 4.07 -18.00 -1.47
CA GLN A 71 3.39 -17.51 -2.67
C GLN A 71 2.81 -16.10 -2.50
N GLY A 72 2.30 -15.79 -1.32
CA GLY A 72 1.91 -14.42 -0.97
C GLY A 72 3.11 -13.47 -0.98
N HIS A 73 4.22 -13.86 -0.36
CA HIS A 73 5.36 -12.97 -0.04
C HIS A 73 6.59 -13.21 -0.95
N ILE A 74 6.37 -13.54 -2.23
CA ILE A 74 7.46 -13.76 -3.20
C ILE A 74 8.38 -12.55 -3.31
N LEU A 75 7.83 -11.33 -3.22
CA LEU A 75 8.60 -10.08 -3.30
C LEU A 75 9.55 -9.91 -2.10
N GLU A 76 9.15 -10.35 -0.91
CA GLU A 76 9.99 -10.34 0.29
C GLU A 76 11.11 -11.38 0.19
N LEU A 77 10.81 -12.55 -0.36
CA LEU A 77 11.82 -13.59 -0.61
C LEU A 77 12.89 -13.10 -1.58
N ILE A 78 12.48 -12.49 -2.70
CA ILE A 78 13.40 -11.90 -3.69
C ILE A 78 14.23 -10.79 -3.04
N ALA A 79 13.64 -9.94 -2.21
CA ALA A 79 14.32 -8.87 -1.51
C ALA A 79 15.46 -9.35 -0.59
N ILE A 80 15.32 -10.52 0.01
CA ILE A 80 16.30 -11.13 0.91
C ILE A 80 17.48 -11.75 0.14
N ILE A 81 17.32 -12.10 -1.12
CA ILE A 81 18.41 -12.75 -1.87
C ILE A 81 19.50 -11.71 -2.17
N PRO A 82 20.77 -11.93 -1.73
CA PRO A 82 21.88 -11.02 -1.99
C PRO A 82 22.38 -11.22 -3.43
N PHE A 83 21.60 -10.76 -4.41
CA PHE A 83 21.88 -10.94 -5.84
C PHE A 83 23.27 -10.45 -6.25
N ASP A 84 23.74 -9.33 -5.69
CA ASP A 84 25.07 -8.79 -5.99
C ASP A 84 26.19 -9.78 -5.60
N SER A 85 26.03 -10.46 -4.47
CA SER A 85 26.98 -11.48 -4.00
C SER A 85 26.90 -12.76 -4.84
N PHE A 86 25.68 -13.16 -5.24
CA PHE A 86 25.43 -14.33 -6.08
C PHE A 86 26.00 -14.18 -7.50
N PHE A 87 25.81 -13.03 -8.15
CA PHE A 87 26.30 -12.78 -9.51
C PHE A 87 27.80 -12.46 -9.58
N SER A 88 28.37 -11.93 -8.49
CA SER A 88 29.83 -11.77 -8.36
C SER A 88 30.55 -13.12 -8.38
N PHE A 89 29.97 -14.14 -7.73
CA PHE A 89 30.49 -15.53 -7.76
C PHE A 89 30.49 -16.13 -9.16
N LEU A 90 29.48 -15.83 -9.99
CA LEU A 90 29.36 -16.32 -11.37
C LEU A 90 30.28 -15.59 -12.38
N ARG A 91 31.16 -14.68 -11.94
CA ARG A 91 31.99 -13.77 -12.77
C ARG A 91 31.19 -12.88 -13.73
N LEU A 92 29.88 -12.74 -13.53
CA LEU A 92 28.99 -11.87 -14.31
C LEU A 92 28.98 -10.43 -13.78
N GLY A 93 30.14 -9.91 -13.39
CA GLY A 93 30.27 -8.66 -12.62
C GLY A 93 29.77 -7.40 -13.33
N ARG A 94 29.64 -7.41 -14.67
CA ARG A 94 29.07 -6.29 -15.44
C ARG A 94 27.54 -6.28 -15.39
N LEU A 95 26.91 -7.45 -15.39
CA LEU A 95 25.45 -7.59 -15.24
C LEU A 95 25.02 -7.42 -13.78
N ALA A 96 25.86 -7.82 -12.82
CA ALA A 96 25.61 -7.62 -11.39
C ALA A 96 25.28 -6.15 -11.03
N ARG A 97 25.85 -5.17 -11.75
CA ARG A 97 25.52 -3.74 -11.53
C ARG A 97 24.07 -3.40 -11.85
N LEU A 98 23.47 -4.05 -12.85
CA LEU A 98 22.06 -3.84 -13.23
C LEU A 98 21.12 -4.49 -12.19
N PHE A 99 21.56 -5.58 -11.57
CA PHE A 99 20.80 -6.25 -10.52
C PHE A 99 20.73 -5.46 -9.20
N ARG A 100 21.52 -4.39 -9.01
CA ARG A 100 21.31 -3.45 -7.90
C ARG A 100 19.92 -2.80 -7.94
N LEU A 101 19.33 -2.63 -9.13
CA LEU A 101 17.96 -2.14 -9.28
C LEU A 101 16.93 -3.14 -8.76
N VAL A 102 17.28 -4.43 -8.62
CA VAL A 102 16.43 -5.39 -7.93
C VAL A 102 16.28 -5.04 -6.46
N LYS A 103 17.21 -4.29 -5.83
CA LYS A 103 16.98 -3.76 -4.48
C LYS A 103 15.74 -2.84 -4.40
N VAL A 104 15.37 -2.17 -5.51
CA VAL A 104 14.18 -1.31 -5.59
C VAL A 104 12.88 -2.12 -5.48
N THR A 105 12.89 -3.43 -5.79
CA THR A 105 11.72 -4.29 -5.59
C THR A 105 11.33 -4.42 -4.11
N ARG A 106 12.20 -4.04 -3.17
CA ARG A 106 11.87 -3.90 -1.74
C ARG A 106 10.78 -2.86 -1.46
N ILE A 107 10.69 -1.80 -2.26
CA ILE A 107 9.60 -0.83 -2.16
C ILE A 107 8.25 -1.51 -2.44
N PHE A 108 8.24 -2.48 -3.36
CA PHE A 108 7.08 -3.33 -3.63
C PHE A 108 6.88 -4.45 -2.59
N ALA A 109 7.90 -4.84 -1.81
CA ALA A 109 7.73 -5.81 -0.72
C ALA A 109 6.93 -5.23 0.46
N LEU A 110 7.13 -3.95 0.78
CA LEU A 110 6.23 -3.17 1.66
C LEU A 110 4.79 -3.08 1.12
N SER A 111 4.63 -3.28 -0.20
CA SER A 111 3.37 -3.10 -0.92
C SER A 111 2.38 -4.24 -0.73
N ASN A 112 2.75 -5.41 -0.20
CA ASN A 112 1.78 -6.51 -0.09
C ASN A 112 0.61 -6.19 0.85
N ARG A 113 0.86 -5.41 1.91
CA ARG A 113 -0.21 -4.85 2.77
C ARG A 113 -1.03 -3.79 2.02
N PHE A 114 -0.40 -3.05 1.11
CA PHE A 114 -1.10 -2.12 0.21
C PHE A 114 -1.95 -2.86 -0.81
N TRP A 115 -1.55 -4.02 -1.35
CA TRP A 115 -2.32 -4.72 -2.39
C TRP A 115 -3.68 -5.21 -1.88
N ASP A 116 -3.78 -5.69 -0.65
CA ASP A 116 -5.07 -6.05 -0.05
C ASP A 116 -5.95 -4.82 0.23
N THR A 117 -5.36 -3.71 0.68
CA THR A 117 -6.07 -2.43 0.86
C THR A 117 -6.49 -1.80 -0.45
N ILE A 118 -5.64 -1.85 -1.48
CA ILE A 118 -5.87 -1.33 -2.83
C ILE A 118 -6.92 -2.18 -3.54
N ASN A 119 -6.87 -3.52 -3.46
CA ASN A 119 -7.91 -4.38 -4.02
C ASN A 119 -9.26 -4.14 -3.34
N LYS A 120 -9.30 -3.97 -2.01
CA LYS A 120 -10.53 -3.58 -1.29
C LYS A 120 -11.02 -2.18 -1.68
N LEU A 121 -10.12 -1.21 -1.88
CA LEU A 121 -10.48 0.13 -2.35
C LEU A 121 -10.97 0.12 -3.81
N LEU A 122 -10.30 -0.59 -4.71
CA LEU A 122 -10.63 -0.69 -6.14
C LEU A 122 -11.94 -1.44 -6.39
N HIS A 123 -12.26 -2.43 -5.57
CA HIS A 123 -13.53 -3.15 -5.63
C HIS A 123 -14.73 -2.39 -5.06
N THR A 124 -14.54 -1.18 -4.50
CA THR A 124 -15.68 -0.29 -4.34
C THR A 124 -16.19 0.10 -5.74
N ASN A 125 -17.45 -0.25 -6.04
CA ASN A 125 -18.12 -0.01 -7.33
C ASN A 125 -18.02 1.43 -7.85
N SER A 126 -17.66 2.37 -6.97
CA SER A 126 -17.49 3.79 -7.26
C SER A 126 -16.10 4.12 -7.86
N LEU A 127 -15.02 3.54 -7.32
CA LEU A 127 -13.65 3.90 -7.71
C LEU A 127 -13.29 3.34 -9.10
N SER A 128 -13.66 2.07 -9.37
CA SER A 128 -13.44 1.45 -10.67
C SER A 128 -14.13 2.20 -11.82
N LYS A 129 -15.37 2.70 -11.60
CA LYS A 129 -16.10 3.50 -12.59
C LYS A 129 -15.43 4.83 -12.89
N VAL A 130 -14.90 5.48 -11.86
CA VAL A 130 -14.19 6.75 -11.99
C VAL A 130 -12.87 6.55 -12.73
N LEU A 131 -12.12 5.50 -12.43
CA LEU A 131 -10.89 5.17 -13.15
C LEU A 131 -11.15 4.89 -14.64
N MET A 132 -12.20 4.12 -14.96
CA MET A 132 -12.60 3.91 -16.36
C MET A 132 -12.96 5.22 -17.06
N LEU A 133 -13.68 6.12 -16.39
CA LEU A 133 -14.01 7.45 -16.92
C LEU A 133 -12.77 8.33 -17.12
N ASN A 134 -11.77 8.23 -16.25
CA ASN A 134 -10.50 8.94 -16.42
C ASN A 134 -9.71 8.41 -17.62
N ILE A 135 -9.60 7.09 -17.74
CA ILE A 135 -8.89 6.45 -18.85
C ILE A 135 -9.57 6.82 -20.18
N SER A 136 -10.89 6.77 -20.25
CA SER A 136 -11.61 7.17 -21.46
C SER A 136 -11.44 8.67 -21.77
N ALA A 137 -11.52 9.55 -20.76
CA ALA A 137 -11.29 10.98 -20.94
C ALA A 137 -9.86 11.30 -21.44
N VAL A 138 -8.84 10.64 -20.88
CA VAL A 138 -7.45 10.76 -21.33
C VAL A 138 -7.32 10.31 -22.79
N LEU A 139 -7.86 9.14 -23.14
CA LEU A 139 -7.77 8.63 -24.51
C LEU A 139 -8.47 9.55 -25.52
N VAL A 140 -9.68 10.03 -25.18
CA VAL A 140 -10.42 10.97 -26.03
C VAL A 140 -9.65 12.28 -26.21
N ALA A 141 -9.14 12.87 -25.12
CA ALA A 141 -8.35 14.10 -25.20
C ALA A 141 -7.06 13.91 -26.03
N SER A 142 -6.43 12.74 -25.91
CA SER A 142 -5.22 12.39 -26.67
C SER A 142 -5.47 12.30 -28.17
N VAL A 143 -6.56 11.64 -28.57
CA VAL A 143 -6.95 11.56 -30.00
C VAL A 143 -7.29 12.94 -30.54
N LEU A 144 -8.11 13.72 -29.83
CA LEU A 144 -8.52 15.05 -30.28
C LEU A 144 -7.31 15.98 -30.42
N LEU A 145 -6.42 16.00 -29.43
CA LEU A 145 -5.23 16.85 -29.46
C LEU A 145 -4.24 16.42 -30.55
N SER A 146 -4.07 15.11 -30.77
CA SER A 146 -3.23 14.59 -31.87
C SER A 146 -3.76 15.04 -33.24
N VAL A 147 -5.08 15.03 -33.44
CA VAL A 147 -5.70 15.44 -34.71
C VAL A 147 -5.67 16.95 -34.90
N ILE A 148 -5.99 17.74 -33.88
CA ILE A 148 -6.10 19.21 -33.98
C ILE A 148 -4.71 19.86 -34.07
N GLU A 149 -3.76 19.42 -33.24
CA GLU A 149 -2.41 20.02 -33.16
C GLU A 149 -1.40 19.33 -34.10
N GLY A 150 -1.79 18.25 -34.78
CA GLY A 150 -0.91 17.46 -35.63
C GLY A 150 0.25 16.78 -34.88
N LYS A 151 0.10 16.58 -33.56
CA LYS A 151 1.10 15.92 -32.71
C LYS A 151 0.98 14.41 -32.82
N SER A 152 2.07 13.69 -32.54
CA SER A 152 2.00 12.23 -32.46
C SER A 152 1.00 11.81 -31.38
N PHE A 153 0.32 10.69 -31.57
CA PHE A 153 -0.63 10.18 -30.58
C PHE A 153 0.03 9.96 -29.20
N PHE A 154 1.29 9.50 -29.19
CA PHE A 154 2.03 9.28 -27.95
C PHE A 154 2.36 10.58 -27.21
N ASP A 155 2.69 11.66 -27.93
CA ASP A 155 2.91 12.98 -27.34
C ASP A 155 1.61 13.55 -26.75
N ALA A 156 0.49 13.37 -27.46
CA ALA A 156 -0.82 13.80 -27.01
C ALA A 156 -1.30 12.98 -25.80
N LEU A 157 -0.97 11.68 -25.76
CA LEU A 157 -1.23 10.79 -24.65
C LEU A 157 -0.42 11.15 -23.42
N TRP A 158 0.88 11.38 -23.59
CA TRP A 158 1.77 11.87 -22.55
C TRP A 158 1.21 13.16 -21.94
N TRP A 159 0.90 14.15 -22.78
CA TRP A 159 0.34 15.41 -22.33
C TRP A 159 -0.98 15.25 -21.58
N SER A 160 -1.88 14.39 -22.08
CA SER A 160 -3.19 14.16 -21.45
C SER A 160 -3.05 13.51 -20.07
N ILE A 161 -2.11 12.57 -19.91
CA ILE A 161 -1.79 11.95 -18.62
C ILE A 161 -1.20 12.99 -17.66
N VAL A 162 -0.20 13.74 -18.10
CA VAL A 162 0.49 14.77 -17.30
C VAL A 162 -0.49 15.86 -16.83
N THR A 163 -1.45 16.22 -17.68
CA THR A 163 -2.48 17.22 -17.37
C THR A 163 -3.54 16.65 -16.43
N MET A 164 -4.08 15.46 -16.71
CA MET A 164 -5.08 14.79 -15.86
C MET A 164 -4.56 14.55 -14.44
N THR A 165 -3.28 14.18 -14.32
CA THR A 165 -2.60 13.93 -13.03
C THR A 165 -2.13 15.22 -12.34
N THR A 166 -2.39 16.39 -12.91
CA THR A 166 -2.01 17.71 -12.39
C THR A 166 -0.50 17.95 -12.25
N VAL A 167 0.34 17.14 -12.92
CA VAL A 167 1.80 17.30 -12.90
C VAL A 167 2.23 18.53 -13.70
N GLY A 168 1.71 18.67 -14.93
CA GLY A 168 1.89 19.89 -15.73
C GLY A 168 3.34 20.25 -16.05
N TYR A 169 4.13 19.34 -16.64
CA TYR A 169 5.53 19.62 -17.00
C TYR A 169 5.72 20.83 -17.93
N GLY A 170 4.73 21.14 -18.77
CA GLY A 170 4.75 22.30 -19.66
C GLY A 170 5.64 22.12 -20.91
N ASP A 171 6.12 20.91 -21.17
CA ASP A 171 6.90 20.51 -22.34
C ASP A 171 6.05 20.46 -23.62
N ILE A 172 4.80 19.99 -23.50
CA ILE A 172 3.79 20.04 -24.55
C ILE A 172 2.61 20.87 -24.01
N VAL A 173 2.10 21.78 -24.83
CA VAL A 173 0.94 22.60 -24.47
C VAL A 173 0.05 22.85 -25.70
N PRO A 174 -1.29 22.75 -25.55
CA PRO A 174 -2.24 23.01 -26.62
C PRO A 174 -2.14 24.47 -27.08
N GLN A 175 -2.03 24.68 -28.38
CA GLN A 175 -1.92 26.02 -28.97
C GLN A 175 -3.27 26.49 -29.52
N ASP A 176 -4.00 25.57 -30.14
CA ASP A 176 -5.30 25.84 -30.75
C ASP A 176 -6.38 26.12 -29.68
N THR A 177 -7.34 26.96 -30.05
CA THR A 177 -8.45 27.34 -29.17
C THR A 177 -9.30 26.14 -28.78
N ILE A 178 -9.57 25.23 -29.72
CA ILE A 178 -10.37 24.02 -29.48
C ILE A 178 -9.62 23.08 -28.54
N SER A 179 -8.32 22.87 -28.79
CA SER A 179 -7.45 22.07 -27.92
C SER A 179 -7.38 22.61 -26.49
N LYS A 180 -7.37 23.95 -26.32
CA LYS A 180 -7.43 24.59 -24.99
C LYS A 180 -8.76 24.36 -24.27
N ILE A 181 -9.89 24.36 -24.98
CA ILE A 181 -11.20 24.03 -24.39
C ILE A 181 -11.20 22.57 -23.91
N ILE A 182 -10.69 21.65 -24.72
CA ILE A 182 -10.55 20.23 -24.35
C ILE A 182 -9.65 20.09 -23.11
N ALA A 183 -8.54 20.85 -23.06
CA ALA A 183 -7.65 20.87 -21.92
C ALA A 183 -8.33 21.32 -20.63
N ILE A 184 -9.16 22.37 -20.68
CA ILE A 184 -9.94 22.85 -19.54
C ILE A 184 -10.87 21.75 -19.03
N LEU A 185 -11.58 21.07 -19.93
CA LEU A 185 -12.46 19.96 -19.55
C LEU A 185 -11.67 18.81 -18.92
N LEU A 186 -10.53 18.44 -19.50
CA LEU A 186 -9.67 17.39 -18.96
C LEU A 186 -9.14 17.74 -17.56
N MET A 187 -8.73 18.99 -17.34
CA MET A 187 -8.29 19.48 -16.02
C MET A 187 -9.40 19.39 -14.97
N LEU A 188 -10.64 19.76 -15.32
CA LEU A 188 -11.79 19.63 -14.42
C LEU A 188 -12.05 18.16 -14.02
N VAL A 189 -11.96 17.24 -14.99
CA VAL A 189 -12.08 15.80 -14.70
C VAL A 189 -10.97 15.35 -13.75
N GLY A 190 -9.73 15.80 -13.97
CA GLY A 190 -8.59 15.49 -13.09
C GLY A 190 -8.85 15.90 -11.64
N ILE A 191 -9.29 17.14 -11.41
CA ILE A 191 -9.61 17.66 -10.06
C ILE A 191 -10.72 16.83 -9.40
N CYS A 192 -11.79 16.52 -10.14
CA CYS A 192 -12.88 15.67 -9.64
C CYS A 192 -12.39 14.29 -9.20
N THR A 193 -11.43 13.71 -9.93
CA THR A 193 -10.83 12.41 -9.60
C THR A 193 -10.08 12.43 -8.27
N PHE A 194 -9.28 13.46 -8.02
CA PHE A 194 -8.60 13.61 -6.72
C PHE A 194 -9.60 13.75 -5.56
N GLY A 195 -10.68 14.51 -5.74
CA GLY A 195 -11.76 14.62 -4.75
C GLY A 195 -12.44 13.27 -4.48
N MET A 196 -12.65 12.47 -5.52
CA MET A 196 -13.26 11.15 -5.41
C MET A 196 -12.34 10.15 -4.69
N VAL A 197 -11.06 10.12 -5.03
CA VAL A 197 -10.06 9.28 -4.35
C VAL A 197 -10.03 9.61 -2.86
N THR A 198 -9.98 10.90 -2.53
CA THR A 198 -10.02 11.38 -1.13
C THR A 198 -11.29 10.92 -0.43
N SER A 199 -12.46 11.05 -1.08
CA SER A 199 -13.75 10.60 -0.54
C SER A 199 -13.80 9.10 -0.29
N THR A 200 -13.31 8.28 -1.22
CA THR A 200 -13.25 6.82 -1.06
C THR A 200 -12.34 6.43 0.10
N ILE A 201 -11.18 7.07 0.24
CA ILE A 201 -10.28 6.83 1.38
C ILE A 201 -10.98 7.18 2.69
N THR A 202 -11.62 8.36 2.78
CA THR A 202 -12.36 8.78 3.97
C THR A 202 -13.48 7.81 4.33
N ARG A 203 -14.24 7.31 3.33
CA ARG A 203 -15.29 6.30 3.54
C ARG A 203 -14.72 5.00 4.10
N PHE A 204 -13.62 4.50 3.54
CA PHE A 204 -12.97 3.27 3.99
C PHE A 204 -12.57 3.34 5.48
N PHE A 205 -11.93 4.45 5.90
CA PHE A 205 -11.58 4.65 7.30
C PHE A 205 -12.82 4.82 8.20
N SER A 206 -13.83 5.54 7.73
CA SER A 206 -15.07 5.77 8.49
C SER A 206 -15.88 4.48 8.71
N GLU A 207 -15.95 3.60 7.72
CA GLU A 207 -16.63 2.31 7.83
C GLU A 207 -15.92 1.39 8.85
N THR A 208 -14.59 1.34 8.81
CA THR A 208 -13.78 0.55 9.75
C THR A 208 -14.01 1.02 11.21
N GLU A 209 -14.04 2.33 11.46
CA GLU A 209 -14.35 2.87 12.79
C GLU A 209 -15.78 2.56 13.23
N ARG A 210 -16.73 2.55 12.29
CA ARG A 210 -18.14 2.27 12.57
C ARG A 210 -18.39 0.82 12.92
N GLU A 211 -17.77 -0.12 12.21
CA GLU A 211 -17.79 -1.55 12.56
C GLU A 211 -17.23 -1.78 13.96
N THR A 212 -16.05 -1.21 14.25
CA THR A 212 -15.43 -1.32 15.59
C THR A 212 -16.35 -0.78 16.70
N LYS A 213 -17.04 0.35 16.46
CA LYS A 213 -18.00 0.90 17.42
C LYS A 213 -19.22 0.00 17.60
N LEU A 214 -19.75 -0.57 16.52
CA LEU A 214 -20.89 -1.50 16.58
C LEU A 214 -20.55 -2.74 17.40
N ASP A 215 -19.37 -3.34 17.19
CA ASP A 215 -18.92 -4.49 17.96
C ASP A 215 -18.80 -4.18 19.45
N THR A 216 -18.25 -3.01 19.81
CA THR A 216 -18.18 -2.59 21.23
C THR A 216 -19.54 -2.31 21.85
N LEU A 217 -20.52 -1.83 21.08
CA LEU A 217 -21.88 -1.62 21.56
C LEU A 217 -22.63 -2.94 21.75
N MET A 218 -22.48 -3.88 20.82
CA MET A 218 -23.03 -5.23 20.94
C MET A 218 -22.48 -5.94 22.19
N ALA A 219 -21.17 -5.87 22.42
CA ALA A 219 -20.55 -6.45 23.62
C ALA A 219 -21.12 -5.84 24.93
N LYS A 220 -21.41 -4.54 24.96
CA LYS A 220 -22.05 -3.88 26.11
C LYS A 220 -23.50 -4.31 26.32
N ILE A 221 -24.26 -4.52 25.25
CA ILE A 221 -25.65 -5.00 25.33
C ILE A 221 -25.66 -6.42 25.90
N ASP A 222 -24.75 -7.28 25.45
CA ASP A 222 -24.64 -8.66 25.95
C ASP A 222 -24.28 -8.69 27.44
N GLU A 223 -23.35 -7.83 27.89
CA GLU A 223 -23.02 -7.69 29.30
C GLU A 223 -24.23 -7.23 30.14
N GLN A 224 -25.01 -6.26 29.65
CA GLN A 224 -26.23 -5.81 30.33
C GLN A 224 -27.28 -6.90 30.44
N ASN A 225 -27.48 -7.68 29.38
CA ASN A 225 -28.41 -8.82 29.37
C ASN A 225 -27.99 -9.89 30.40
N GLU A 226 -26.69 -10.17 30.53
CA GLU A 226 -26.19 -11.14 31.51
C GLU A 226 -26.40 -10.66 32.96
N ILE A 227 -26.22 -9.35 33.20
CA ILE A 227 -26.49 -8.74 34.52
C ILE A 227 -27.98 -8.82 34.86
N LEU A 228 -28.87 -8.53 33.90
CA LEU A 228 -30.32 -8.64 34.09
C LEU A 228 -30.73 -10.07 34.45
N LEU A 229 -30.22 -11.07 33.74
CA LEU A 229 -30.47 -12.49 34.03
C LEU A 229 -29.97 -12.89 35.43
N ARG A 230 -28.83 -12.34 35.89
CA ARG A 230 -28.36 -12.55 37.27
C ARG A 230 -29.28 -11.91 38.31
N LEU A 231 -29.77 -10.70 38.05
CA LEU A 231 -30.68 -10.00 38.96
C LEU A 231 -32.01 -10.74 39.06
N GLU A 232 -32.60 -11.18 37.95
CA GLU A 232 -33.82 -11.99 37.94
C GLU A 232 -33.66 -13.27 38.77
N LYS A 233 -32.59 -14.05 38.55
CA LYS A 233 -32.31 -15.26 39.35
C LYS A 233 -32.17 -14.95 40.84
N LYS A 234 -31.56 -13.81 41.19
CA LYS A 234 -31.36 -13.42 42.58
C LYS A 234 -32.68 -13.01 43.23
N ILE A 235 -33.53 -12.28 42.53
CA ILE A 235 -34.89 -11.93 42.99
C ILE A 235 -35.70 -13.21 43.21
N GLU A 236 -35.72 -14.13 42.24
CA GLU A 236 -36.45 -15.41 42.35
C GLU A 236 -35.95 -16.25 43.56
N SER A 237 -34.64 -16.22 43.84
CA SER A 237 -34.07 -16.90 45.01
C SER A 237 -34.50 -16.25 46.34
N LEU A 238 -34.68 -14.93 46.37
CA LEU A 238 -35.14 -14.19 47.56
C LEU A 238 -36.64 -14.41 47.80
N GLU A 239 -37.45 -14.42 46.74
CA GLU A 239 -38.88 -14.74 46.84
C GLU A 239 -39.10 -16.17 47.39
N LYS A 240 -38.31 -17.14 46.91
CA LYS A 240 -38.34 -18.52 47.44
C LYS A 240 -37.95 -18.63 48.92
N LEU A 241 -37.14 -17.69 49.43
CA LEU A 241 -36.77 -17.63 50.84
C LEU A 241 -37.86 -16.95 51.70
N GLN A 242 -38.56 -15.95 51.16
CA GLN A 242 -39.64 -15.25 51.86
C GLN A 242 -40.98 -16.00 51.86
N GLY A 243 -41.28 -16.80 50.83
CA GLY A 243 -42.52 -17.60 50.76
C GLY A 243 -42.50 -18.90 51.58
N ARG A 244 -41.59 -19.03 52.55
CA ARG A 244 -41.33 -20.26 53.31
C ARG A 244 -41.69 -20.19 54.81
N ASP A 245 -42.36 -19.12 55.22
CA ASP A 245 -43.01 -18.95 56.53
C ASP A 245 -44.52 -19.17 56.43
#